data_AF-A0A3F2RPA0-F1
#
_entry.id   AF-A0A3F2RPA0-F1
#
_cell.length_a   1.000
_cell.length_b   1.000
_cell.length_c   1.000
_cell.angle_alpha   90.00
_cell.angle_beta   90.00
_cell.angle_gamma   90.00
#
_symmetry.space_group_name_H-M   'P 1'
#
loop_
_entity.id
_entity.type
_entity.pdbx_description
1 polymer ?
#
loop_
_entity_poly.entity_id
_entity_poly.type
_entity_poly.pdbx_seq_one_letter_code
_entity_poly.pdbx_strand_id
1 'polypeptide(L)'
;MVSDVTDGMLCGSEELLENWRLLSLNHKDVDMQLDRLGRGSEDSVVATMSLSFTITENTLSYVYPHLFVGAGEGSEEEGEWSPLAAKLVNQRLVMPGAVRFEWDTVCGRVVRLETRVDMLTSMLRLLGSFEDVAHVLDGARITADCNMN
;
A
#
# COMPACT_ATOMS: atom_id res chain seq x y z
N MET A 1 -12.01 -14.63 26.08
CA MET A 1 -11.75 -13.29 25.50
C MET A 1 -11.85 -13.45 24.00
N VAL A 2 -12.55 -12.55 23.30
CA VAL A 2 -12.57 -12.57 21.83
C VAL A 2 -11.21 -12.04 21.36
N SER A 3 -10.51 -12.79 20.52
CA SER A 3 -9.26 -12.30 19.92
C SER A 3 -9.58 -11.14 18.99
N ASP A 4 -8.77 -10.09 19.04
CA ASP A 4 -8.88 -9.00 18.06
C ASP A 4 -8.43 -9.48 16.68
N VAL A 5 -8.87 -8.78 15.64
CA VAL A 5 -8.51 -9.11 14.25
C VAL A 5 -7.08 -8.64 13.95
N THR A 6 -6.30 -9.43 13.22
CA THR A 6 -4.94 -9.06 12.82
C THR A 6 -4.71 -9.31 11.34
N ASP A 7 -3.85 -8.54 10.68
CA ASP A 7 -3.36 -8.85 9.32
C ASP A 7 -2.03 -9.62 9.31
N GLY A 8 -1.51 -9.96 10.50
CA GLY A 8 -0.18 -10.55 10.69
C GLY A 8 0.90 -9.54 11.06
N MET A 9 0.71 -8.25 10.81
CA MET A 9 1.56 -7.14 11.27
C MET A 9 0.84 -6.20 12.24
N LEU A 10 -0.36 -5.76 11.89
CA LEU A 10 -1.24 -4.89 12.67
C LEU A 10 -2.20 -5.73 13.51
N CYS A 11 -2.57 -5.23 14.69
CA CYS A 11 -3.48 -5.89 15.62
C CYS A 11 -4.59 -4.94 16.03
N GLY A 12 -5.81 -5.34 15.71
CA GLY A 12 -7.02 -4.64 16.04
C GLY A 12 -7.69 -3.99 14.84
N SER A 13 -9.02 -3.95 14.87
CA SER A 13 -9.78 -3.34 13.78
C SER A 13 -9.45 -1.86 13.57
N GLU A 14 -9.06 -1.16 14.63
CA GLU A 14 -8.70 0.26 14.55
C GLU A 14 -7.42 0.48 13.73
N GLU A 15 -6.37 -0.29 13.97
CA GLU A 15 -5.12 -0.17 13.21
C GLU A 15 -5.32 -0.50 11.72
N LEU A 16 -6.11 -1.53 11.43
CA LEU A 16 -6.46 -1.88 10.05
C LEU A 16 -7.24 -0.76 9.36
N LEU A 17 -8.24 -0.18 10.04
CA LEU A 17 -9.02 0.94 9.50
C LEU A 17 -8.19 2.20 9.33
N GLU A 18 -7.24 2.45 10.22
CA GLU A 18 -6.34 3.59 10.14
C GLU A 18 -5.42 3.48 8.91
N ASN A 19 -4.88 2.30 8.61
CA ASN A 19 -4.12 2.08 7.38
C ASN A 19 -4.97 2.37 6.13
N TRP A 20 -6.22 1.89 6.08
CA TRP A 20 -7.16 2.20 4.99
C TRP A 20 -7.47 3.69 4.88
N ARG A 21 -7.61 4.38 6.02
CA ARG A 21 -7.81 5.83 6.07
C ARG A 21 -6.61 6.56 5.47
N LEU A 22 -5.39 6.20 5.87
CA LEU A 22 -4.16 6.82 5.37
C LEU A 22 -3.95 6.54 3.89
N LEU A 23 -4.17 5.31 3.41
CA LEU A 23 -4.13 4.99 1.98
C LEU A 23 -5.09 5.88 1.18
N SER A 24 -6.34 6.00 1.64
CA SER A 24 -7.40 6.76 0.98
C SER A 24 -7.20 8.27 1.03
N LEU A 25 -6.53 8.80 2.06
CA LEU A 25 -6.21 10.22 2.18
C LEU A 25 -5.03 10.62 1.29
N ASN A 26 -4.03 9.73 1.19
CA ASN A 26 -2.79 10.05 0.50
C ASN A 26 -2.83 9.72 -0.99
N HIS A 27 -3.74 8.85 -1.44
CA HIS A 27 -3.88 8.47 -2.84
C HIS A 27 -5.29 8.78 -3.37
N LYS A 28 -5.39 8.97 -4.69
CA LYS A 28 -6.68 9.19 -5.35
C LYS A 28 -7.19 7.89 -5.98
N ASP A 29 -8.50 7.76 -6.15
CA ASP A 29 -9.14 6.66 -6.88
C ASP A 29 -8.70 5.27 -6.36
N VAL A 30 -8.56 5.15 -5.03
CA VAL A 30 -8.30 3.89 -4.35
C VAL A 30 -9.46 2.94 -4.62
N ASP A 31 -9.17 1.79 -5.23
CA ASP A 31 -10.16 0.80 -5.63
C ASP A 31 -9.63 -0.61 -5.38
N MET A 32 -10.47 -1.47 -4.81
CA MET A 32 -10.19 -2.89 -4.59
C MET A 32 -11.24 -3.71 -5.33
N GLN A 33 -10.80 -4.42 -6.37
CA GLN A 33 -11.66 -5.27 -7.20
C GLN A 33 -11.48 -6.72 -6.82
N LEU A 34 -12.56 -7.42 -6.47
CA LEU A 34 -12.53 -8.86 -6.22
C LEU A 34 -12.53 -9.61 -7.55
N ASP A 35 -11.48 -10.39 -7.80
CA ASP A 35 -11.38 -11.22 -9.00
C ASP A 35 -12.02 -12.60 -8.78
N ARG A 36 -11.74 -13.21 -7.62
CA ARG A 36 -12.24 -14.55 -7.28
C ARG A 36 -12.24 -14.77 -5.78
N LEU A 37 -13.26 -15.48 -5.31
CA LEU A 37 -13.29 -16.06 -3.97
C LEU A 37 -13.06 -17.57 -4.03
N GLY A 38 -12.26 -18.09 -3.12
CA GLY A 38 -12.00 -19.53 -2.98
C GLY A 38 -11.87 -19.96 -1.53
N ARG A 39 -12.10 -21.25 -1.27
CA ARG A 39 -11.74 -21.84 0.04
C ARG A 39 -10.22 -22.04 0.10
N GLY A 40 -9.63 -21.60 1.20
CA GLY A 40 -8.26 -21.90 1.57
C GLY A 40 -8.16 -23.18 2.41
N SER A 41 -7.01 -23.35 3.07
CA SER A 41 -6.79 -24.41 4.07
C SER A 41 -7.56 -24.13 5.36
N GLU A 42 -7.93 -25.18 6.11
CA GLU A 42 -8.41 -25.06 7.51
C GLU A 42 -9.51 -23.98 7.70
N ASP A 43 -10.58 -24.07 6.91
CA ASP A 43 -11.74 -23.16 6.93
C ASP A 43 -11.46 -21.68 6.62
N SER A 44 -10.27 -21.36 6.10
CA SER A 44 -9.98 -20.04 5.56
C SER A 44 -10.64 -19.80 4.21
N VAL A 45 -10.73 -18.53 3.84
CA VAL A 45 -11.17 -18.08 2.51
C VAL A 45 -10.08 -17.19 1.96
N VAL A 46 -9.76 -17.39 0.70
CA VAL A 46 -8.81 -16.55 -0.03
C VAL A 46 -9.58 -15.81 -1.10
N ALA A 47 -9.51 -14.49 -1.04
CA ALA A 47 -10.00 -13.58 -2.07
C ALA A 47 -8.80 -13.13 -2.90
N THR A 48 -8.73 -13.49 -4.18
CA THR A 48 -7.78 -12.84 -5.09
C THR A 48 -8.40 -11.54 -5.58
N MET A 49 -7.63 -10.48 -5.56
CA MET A 49 -8.10 -9.12 -5.84
C MET A 49 -7.06 -8.31 -6.60
N SER A 50 -7.48 -7.17 -7.12
CA SER A 50 -6.60 -6.13 -7.63
C SER A 50 -6.82 -4.86 -6.83
N LEU A 51 -5.77 -4.40 -6.13
CA LEU A 51 -5.73 -3.10 -5.46
C LEU A 51 -5.16 -2.08 -6.43
N SER A 52 -5.77 -0.91 -6.50
CA SER A 52 -5.27 0.15 -7.36
C SER A 52 -5.48 1.52 -6.75
N PHE A 53 -4.57 2.43 -7.05
CA PHE A 53 -4.66 3.83 -6.64
C PHE A 53 -3.85 4.71 -7.59
N THR A 54 -4.16 6.00 -7.59
CA THR A 54 -3.47 7.01 -8.38
C THR A 54 -2.53 7.81 -7.49
N ILE A 55 -1.25 7.87 -7.88
CA ILE A 55 -0.24 8.72 -7.25
C ILE A 55 -0.48 10.16 -7.72
N THR A 56 -0.61 11.08 -6.78
CA THR A 56 -0.85 12.51 -7.03
C THR A 56 0.31 13.36 -6.50
N GLU A 57 0.30 14.66 -6.75
CA GLU A 57 1.23 15.59 -6.11
C GLU A 57 1.15 15.52 -4.57
N ASN A 58 -0.07 15.38 -4.02
CA ASN A 58 -0.28 15.15 -2.60
C ASN A 58 0.40 13.85 -2.14
N THR A 59 0.24 12.78 -2.91
CA THR A 59 0.92 11.50 -2.64
C THR A 59 2.43 11.67 -2.60
N LEU A 60 3.03 12.39 -3.54
CA LEU A 60 4.47 12.66 -3.53
C LEU A 60 4.89 13.41 -2.26
N SER A 61 4.19 14.47 -1.89
CA SER A 61 4.49 15.29 -0.71
C SER A 61 4.41 14.53 0.61
N TYR A 62 3.45 13.60 0.75
CA TYR A 62 3.22 12.90 2.02
C TYR A 62 3.83 11.49 2.08
N VAL A 63 3.89 10.79 0.95
CA VAL A 63 4.32 9.38 0.88
C VAL A 63 5.75 9.22 0.36
N TYR A 64 6.18 10.07 -0.56
CA TYR A 64 7.52 10.04 -1.15
C TYR A 64 8.28 11.37 -0.99
N PRO A 65 8.29 11.98 0.22
CA PRO A 65 8.85 13.33 0.41
C PRO A 65 10.35 13.40 0.09
N HIS A 66 11.07 12.27 0.22
CA HIS A 66 12.49 12.16 -0.09
C HIS A 66 12.82 12.34 -1.58
N LEU A 67 11.83 12.22 -2.46
CA LEU A 67 12.01 12.46 -3.89
C LEU A 67 12.01 13.96 -4.24
N PHE A 68 11.76 14.85 -3.29
CA PHE A 68 11.94 16.29 -3.42
C PHE A 68 13.37 16.68 -3.07
N VAL A 69 14.10 17.28 -4.02
CA VAL A 69 15.52 17.61 -3.90
C VAL A 69 15.68 19.13 -3.93
N GLY A 70 16.59 19.69 -3.12
CA GLY A 70 17.00 21.10 -3.27
C GLY A 70 16.47 22.09 -2.24
N ALA A 71 15.60 21.67 -1.31
CA ALA A 71 15.30 22.48 -0.11
C ALA A 71 16.23 22.08 1.05
N GLY A 72 17.51 22.41 0.94
CA GLY A 72 18.40 22.38 2.10
C GLY A 72 18.01 23.51 3.06
N GLU A 73 18.12 23.29 4.37
CA GLU A 73 17.94 24.38 5.34
C GLU A 73 18.99 25.48 5.05
N GLY A 74 18.54 26.60 4.47
CA GLY A 74 19.39 27.76 4.15
C GLY A 74 19.80 27.92 2.68
N SER A 75 19.28 27.12 1.73
CA SER A 75 19.46 27.38 0.30
C SER A 75 18.35 28.28 -0.26
N GLU A 76 18.72 29.28 -1.08
CA GLU A 76 17.78 30.13 -1.83
C GLU A 76 17.23 29.45 -3.09
N GLU A 77 17.67 28.22 -3.38
CA GLU A 77 17.23 27.43 -4.53
C GLU A 77 15.81 26.89 -4.30
N GLU A 78 14.92 27.10 -5.28
CA GLU A 78 13.61 26.46 -5.30
C GLU A 78 13.83 24.94 -5.44
N GLY A 79 13.36 24.16 -4.46
CA GLY A 79 13.44 22.71 -4.54
C GLY A 79 12.64 22.16 -5.72
N GLU A 80 13.13 21.07 -6.31
CA GLU A 80 12.55 20.42 -7.48
C GLU A 80 12.27 18.93 -7.20
N TRP A 81 11.20 18.41 -7.81
CA TRP A 81 10.90 16.99 -7.80
C TRP A 81 11.90 16.22 -8.66
N SER A 82 12.43 15.11 -8.13
CA SER A 82 13.33 14.23 -8.87
C SER A 82 12.67 13.66 -10.14
N PRO A 83 13.47 13.19 -11.13
CA PRO A 83 12.95 12.50 -12.31
C PRO A 83 12.08 11.28 -11.97
N LEU A 84 12.31 10.63 -10.83
CA LEU A 84 11.50 9.52 -10.34
C LEU A 84 10.13 9.98 -9.87
N ALA A 85 10.04 11.09 -9.14
CA ALA A 85 8.75 11.69 -8.78
C ALA A 85 7.94 12.08 -10.02
N ALA A 86 8.59 12.64 -11.05
CA ALA A 86 7.95 12.95 -12.32
C ALA A 86 7.43 11.71 -13.07
N LYS A 87 8.09 10.55 -12.95
CA LYS A 87 7.58 9.27 -13.48
C LYS A 87 6.38 8.75 -12.68
N LEU A 88 6.33 8.99 -11.37
CA LEU A 88 5.29 8.48 -10.48
C LEU A 88 4.00 9.31 -10.53
N VAL A 89 4.10 10.63 -10.61
CA VAL A 89 2.93 11.52 -10.53
C VAL A 89 1.92 11.22 -11.63
N ASN A 90 0.63 11.25 -11.25
CA ASN A 90 -0.53 10.92 -12.09
C ASN A 90 -0.58 9.48 -12.61
N GLN A 91 0.30 8.59 -12.15
CA GLN A 91 0.23 7.18 -12.51
C GLN A 91 -0.78 6.43 -11.66
N ARG A 92 -1.58 5.59 -12.32
CA ARG A 92 -2.44 4.62 -11.64
C ARG A 92 -1.67 3.30 -11.47
N LEU A 93 -1.29 3.00 -10.25
CA LEU A 93 -0.69 1.72 -9.90
C LEU A 93 -1.82 0.69 -9.74
N VAL A 94 -1.72 -0.43 -10.46
CA VAL A 94 -2.63 -1.57 -10.32
C VAL A 94 -1.80 -2.76 -9.86
N MET A 95 -2.15 -3.33 -8.72
CA MET A 95 -1.39 -4.36 -8.03
C MET A 95 -2.28 -5.58 -7.82
N PRO A 96 -1.95 -6.73 -8.42
CA PRO A 96 -2.62 -7.97 -8.08
C PRO A 96 -2.27 -8.34 -6.64
N GLY A 97 -3.22 -8.95 -5.95
CA GLY A 97 -3.09 -9.31 -4.55
C GLY A 97 -4.04 -10.40 -4.13
N ALA A 98 -3.95 -10.75 -2.86
CA ALA A 98 -4.87 -11.65 -2.21
C ALA A 98 -5.09 -11.25 -0.76
N VAL A 99 -6.31 -11.50 -0.28
CA VAL A 99 -6.67 -11.37 1.13
C VAL A 99 -7.07 -12.73 1.65
N ARG A 100 -6.43 -13.17 2.73
CA ARG A 100 -6.76 -14.39 3.46
C ARG A 100 -7.56 -14.04 4.70
N PHE A 101 -8.75 -14.62 4.79
CA PHE A 101 -9.65 -14.50 5.91
C PHE A 101 -9.64 -15.79 6.72
N GLU A 102 -9.51 -15.66 8.04
CA GLU A 102 -9.70 -16.75 9.01
C GLU A 102 -10.75 -16.35 10.04
N TRP A 103 -11.55 -17.32 10.47
CA TRP A 103 -12.67 -17.10 11.39
C TRP A 103 -12.49 -17.83 12.71
N ASP A 104 -12.98 -17.21 13.78
CA ASP A 104 -13.30 -17.92 15.01
C ASP A 104 -14.59 -18.71 14.78
N THR A 105 -14.51 -20.04 14.88
CA THR A 105 -15.61 -20.96 14.62
C THR A 105 -16.70 -20.94 15.71
N VAL A 106 -16.43 -20.33 16.86
CA VAL A 106 -17.36 -20.26 18.00
C VAL A 106 -18.27 -19.03 17.89
N CYS A 107 -17.71 -17.87 17.52
CA CYS A 107 -18.44 -16.61 17.43
C CYS A 107 -18.68 -16.11 16.00
N GLY A 108 -18.13 -16.79 14.99
CA GLY A 108 -18.35 -16.49 13.56
C GLY A 108 -17.70 -15.18 13.09
N ARG A 109 -16.69 -14.67 13.80
CA ARG A 109 -16.01 -13.41 13.48
C ARG A 109 -14.69 -13.66 12.77
N VAL A 110 -14.29 -12.72 11.92
CA VAL A 110 -12.95 -12.72 11.33
C VAL A 110 -11.93 -12.42 12.43
N VAL A 111 -10.94 -13.30 12.59
CA VAL A 111 -9.82 -13.12 13.53
C VAL A 111 -8.51 -12.84 12.82
N ARG A 112 -8.42 -13.15 11.53
CA ARG A 112 -7.25 -12.83 10.71
C ARG A 112 -7.67 -12.35 9.32
N LEU A 113 -7.04 -11.26 8.88
CA LEU A 113 -7.23 -10.58 7.62
C LEU A 113 -5.86 -10.28 6.99
N GLU A 114 -5.17 -11.28 6.48
CA GLU A 114 -3.83 -11.07 5.91
C GLU A 114 -3.94 -10.63 4.45
N THR A 115 -3.54 -9.39 4.16
CA THR A 115 -3.50 -8.84 2.80
C THR A 115 -2.09 -8.90 2.25
N ARG A 116 -1.96 -9.35 1.01
CA ARG A 116 -0.69 -9.30 0.26
C ARG A 116 -0.94 -8.72 -1.12
N VAL A 117 -0.09 -7.79 -1.54
CA VAL A 117 -0.18 -7.12 -2.85
C VAL A 117 1.20 -7.08 -3.50
N ASP A 118 1.24 -7.20 -4.82
CA ASP A 118 2.49 -7.15 -5.58
C ASP A 118 2.78 -5.72 -6.06
N MET A 119 3.13 -4.84 -5.12
CA MET A 119 3.53 -3.46 -5.43
C MET A 119 4.84 -3.40 -6.20
N LEU A 120 5.78 -4.29 -5.86
CA LEU A 120 7.13 -4.31 -6.45
C LEU A 120 7.09 -4.55 -7.95
N THR A 121 6.33 -5.55 -8.42
CA THR A 121 6.21 -5.80 -9.86
C THR A 121 5.54 -4.64 -10.59
N SER A 122 4.53 -4.01 -9.98
CA SER A 122 3.85 -2.87 -10.59
C SER A 122 4.73 -1.63 -10.66
N MET A 123 5.52 -1.34 -9.62
CA MET A 123 6.51 -0.25 -9.62
C MET A 123 7.65 -0.53 -10.61
N LEU A 124 8.11 -1.77 -10.71
CA LEU A 124 9.15 -2.17 -11.67
C LEU A 124 8.70 -1.95 -13.12
N ARG A 125 7.45 -2.31 -13.44
CA ARG A 125 6.86 -2.05 -14.77
C ARG A 125 6.80 -0.56 -15.09
N LEU A 126 6.56 0.28 -14.09
CA LEU A 126 6.46 1.73 -14.25
C LEU A 126 7.84 2.39 -14.39
N LEU A 127 8.80 2.03 -13.53
CA LEU A 127 10.10 2.71 -13.44
C LEU A 127 11.16 2.12 -14.37
N GLY A 128 11.05 0.82 -14.67
CA GLY A 128 11.93 0.08 -15.59
C GLY A 128 13.25 -0.40 -14.98
N SER A 129 13.49 -0.15 -13.69
CA SER A 129 14.73 -0.50 -12.99
C SER A 129 14.46 -0.91 -11.54
N PHE A 130 15.10 -2.00 -11.09
CA PHE A 130 15.04 -2.40 -9.68
C PHE A 130 15.74 -1.40 -8.75
N GLU A 131 16.79 -0.73 -9.23
CA GLU A 131 17.50 0.30 -8.48
C GLU A 131 16.58 1.51 -8.23
N ASP A 132 15.84 1.93 -9.25
CA ASP A 132 14.85 3.01 -9.14
C ASP A 132 13.72 2.61 -8.17
N VAL A 133 13.22 1.37 -8.25
CA VAL A 133 12.17 0.87 -7.32
C VAL A 133 12.67 0.85 -5.88
N ALA A 134 13.88 0.34 -5.64
CA ALA A 134 14.48 0.31 -4.31
C ALA A 134 14.64 1.74 -3.77
N HIS A 135 15.15 2.66 -4.57
CA HIS A 135 15.32 4.06 -4.18
C HIS A 135 14.00 4.77 -3.88
N VAL A 136 12.96 4.51 -4.67
CA VAL A 136 11.62 5.07 -4.41
C VAL A 136 11.04 4.55 -3.09
N LEU A 137 11.21 3.26 -2.77
CA LEU A 137 10.62 2.66 -1.57
C LEU A 137 11.46 2.87 -0.29
N ASP A 138 12.77 3.02 -0.37
CA ASP A 138 13.67 3.11 0.80
C ASP A 138 13.36 4.32 1.71
N GLY A 139 12.98 5.46 1.12
CA GLY A 139 12.55 6.66 1.85
C GLY A 139 11.05 6.85 1.97
N ALA A 140 10.24 5.90 1.48
CA ALA A 140 8.80 6.07 1.40
C ALA A 140 8.11 5.83 2.75
N ARG A 141 6.99 6.53 2.95
CA ARG A 141 6.05 6.29 4.07
C ARG A 141 4.99 5.23 3.75
N ILE A 142 5.30 4.35 2.80
CA ILE A 142 4.49 3.21 2.43
C ILE A 142 5.41 2.01 2.24
N THR A 143 5.02 0.84 2.74
CA THR A 143 5.75 -0.41 2.53
C THR A 143 5.34 -1.08 1.22
N ALA A 144 6.12 -2.08 0.77
CA ALA A 144 5.79 -2.87 -0.41
C ALA A 144 4.47 -3.66 -0.27
N ASP A 145 4.01 -3.91 0.96
CA ASP A 145 2.71 -4.53 1.26
C ASP A 145 1.56 -3.50 1.32
N CYS A 146 1.82 -2.23 0.94
CA CYS A 146 0.90 -1.10 0.99
C CYS A 146 0.43 -0.72 2.40
N ASN A 147 1.26 -0.92 3.42
CA ASN A 147 1.02 -0.37 4.75
C ASN A 147 1.66 1.01 4.88
N MET A 148 0.92 1.96 5.44
CA MET A 148 1.38 3.34 5.66
C MET A 148 2.18 3.44 6.96
N ASN A 149 3.33 4.11 6.93
CA ASN A 149 4.26 4.32 8.06
C ASN A 149 4.12 5.71 8.68
#